data_AF-A0A2M6VM80-F1
#
_entry.id   AF-A0A2M6VM80-F1
#
_cell.length_a   1.000
_cell.length_b   1.000
_cell.length_c   1.000
_cell.angle_alpha   90.00
_cell.angle_beta   90.00
_cell.angle_gamma   90.00
#
_symmetry.space_group_name_H-M   'P 1'
#
loop_
_entity.id
_entity.type
_entity.pdbx_description
1 polymer ?
#
loop_
_entity_poly.entity_id
_entity_poly.type
_entity_poly.pdbx_seq_one_letter_code
_entity_poly.pdbx_strand_id
1 'polypeptide(L)'
;MSIAVTHVEFILIHPFREGNGRLSRLLADVMAVQADHGPLDYSAWELRKTDYINAIHAGFSGNYEPMCEFVRAAMVAGDDNLNEPA
;
A
#
# COMPACT_ATOMS: atom_id res chain seq x y z
N MET A 1 -5.55 8.41 1.02
CA MET A 1 -6.54 7.69 1.86
C MET A 1 -7.22 6.55 1.10
N SER A 2 -7.76 6.79 -0.12
CA SER A 2 -8.39 5.76 -0.96
C SER A 2 -7.52 4.51 -1.17
N ILE A 3 -6.23 4.68 -1.51
CA ILE A 3 -5.27 3.58 -1.71
C ILE A 3 -5.20 2.67 -0.46
N ALA A 4 -5.08 3.27 0.73
CA ALA A 4 -4.97 2.52 1.98
C ALA A 4 -6.24 1.72 2.30
N VAL A 5 -7.42 2.34 2.13
CA VAL A 5 -8.70 1.66 2.35
C VAL A 5 -8.88 0.52 1.36
N THR A 6 -8.71 0.77 0.06
CA THR A 6 -8.83 -0.26 -0.99
C THR A 6 -7.88 -1.42 -0.73
N HIS A 7 -6.63 -1.13 -0.38
CA HIS A 7 -5.63 -2.16 -0.09
C HIS A 7 -6.03 -3.04 1.08
N VAL A 8 -6.46 -2.44 2.19
CA VAL A 8 -6.93 -3.17 3.38
C VAL A 8 -8.15 -4.00 3.04
N GLU A 9 -9.21 -3.39 2.51
CA GLU A 9 -10.47 -4.07 2.19
C GLU A 9 -10.26 -5.24 1.23
N PHE A 10 -9.42 -5.06 0.21
CA PHE A 10 -9.10 -6.15 -0.72
C PHE A 10 -8.43 -7.33 -0.03
N ILE A 11 -7.47 -7.06 0.88
CA ILE A 11 -6.81 -8.11 1.66
C ILE A 11 -7.80 -8.82 2.59
N LEU A 12 -8.70 -8.07 3.22
CA LEU A 12 -9.70 -8.60 4.15
C LEU A 12 -10.74 -9.48 3.44
N ILE A 13 -11.25 -9.04 2.27
CA ILE A 13 -12.17 -9.83 1.45
C ILE A 13 -11.50 -11.11 0.94
N HIS A 14 -10.20 -11.04 0.63
CA HIS A 14 -9.38 -12.16 0.18
C HIS A 14 -10.01 -12.98 -0.98
N PRO A 15 -10.35 -12.34 -2.12
CA PRO A 15 -11.22 -12.95 -3.14
C PRO A 15 -10.57 -14.08 -3.94
N PHE A 16 -9.25 -14.24 -3.90
CA PHE A 16 -8.52 -15.26 -4.65
C PHE A 16 -7.93 -16.34 -3.73
N ARG A 17 -7.70 -17.53 -4.28
CA ARG A 17 -7.03 -18.63 -3.55
C ARG A 17 -5.60 -18.28 -3.15
N GLU A 18 -4.88 -17.56 -4.01
CA GLU A 18 -3.50 -17.12 -3.80
C GLU A 18 -3.24 -15.77 -4.49
N GLY A 19 -2.21 -15.05 -4.05
CA GLY A 19 -1.74 -13.84 -4.73
C GLY A 19 -2.43 -12.54 -4.30
N ASN A 20 -3.35 -12.57 -3.33
CA ASN A 20 -4.06 -11.36 -2.87
C ASN A 20 -3.10 -10.22 -2.47
N GLY A 21 -2.02 -10.52 -1.73
CA GLY A 21 -1.02 -9.52 -1.35
C GLY A 21 -0.18 -8.96 -2.49
N ARG A 22 -0.04 -9.68 -3.61
CA ARG A 22 0.63 -9.14 -4.81
C ARG A 22 -0.34 -8.27 -5.61
N LEU A 23 -1.58 -8.73 -5.76
CA LEU A 23 -2.59 -8.02 -6.53
C LEU A 23 -3.04 -6.73 -5.83
N SER A 24 -3.13 -6.71 -4.51
CA SER A 24 -3.46 -5.49 -3.75
C SER A 24 -2.40 -4.39 -3.94
N ARG A 25 -1.10 -4.76 -3.94
CA ARG A 25 0.01 -3.85 -4.21
C ARG A 25 0.01 -3.36 -5.66
N LEU A 26 -0.19 -4.26 -6.62
CA LEU A 26 -0.34 -3.85 -8.02
C LEU A 26 -1.52 -2.87 -8.20
N LEU A 27 -2.64 -3.10 -7.53
CA LEU A 27 -3.79 -2.18 -7.55
C LEU A 27 -3.43 -0.83 -6.90
N ALA A 28 -2.69 -0.84 -5.79
CA ALA A 28 -2.20 0.38 -5.15
C ALA A 28 -1.29 1.20 -6.07
N ASP A 29 -0.39 0.54 -6.82
CA ASP A 29 0.47 1.21 -7.82
C ASP A 29 -0.36 1.82 -8.95
N VAL A 30 -1.36 1.10 -9.47
CA VAL A 30 -2.27 1.64 -10.50
C VAL A 30 -2.98 2.89 -9.99
N MET A 31 -3.48 2.86 -8.74
CA MET A 31 -4.16 4.01 -8.15
C MET A 31 -3.22 5.19 -7.90
N ALA A 32 -1.96 4.94 -7.53
CA ALA A 32 -0.96 6.00 -7.38
C ALA A 32 -0.63 6.66 -8.72
N VAL A 33 -0.39 5.86 -9.76
CA VAL A 33 -0.12 6.36 -11.12
C VAL A 33 -1.30 7.12 -11.70
N GLN A 34 -2.54 6.67 -11.46
CA GLN A 34 -3.76 7.40 -11.83
C GLN A 34 -3.92 8.74 -11.10
N ALA A 35 -3.21 8.94 -10.00
CA ALA A 35 -3.18 10.17 -9.22
C ALA A 35 -1.91 11.01 -9.49
N ASP A 36 -1.24 10.78 -10.63
CA ASP A 36 -0.01 11.48 -11.07
C ASP A 36 1.22 11.26 -10.15
N HIS A 37 1.24 10.16 -9.40
CA HIS A 37 2.41 9.72 -8.63
C HIS A 37 3.16 8.57 -9.31
N GLY A 38 4.36 8.26 -8.82
CA GLY A 38 5.04 7.02 -9.19
C GLY A 38 4.42 5.76 -8.62
N PRO A 39 4.90 4.57 -9.07
CA PRO A 39 4.71 3.34 -8.33
C PRO A 39 5.23 3.48 -6.89
N LEU A 40 4.58 2.83 -5.94
CA LEU A 40 4.91 2.97 -4.52
C LEU A 40 6.20 2.20 -4.18
N ASP A 41 7.02 2.75 -3.27
CA ASP A 41 8.16 2.03 -2.71
C ASP A 41 7.75 1.18 -1.50
N TYR A 42 7.72 -0.14 -1.69
CA TYR A 42 7.33 -1.11 -0.67
C TYR A 42 8.46 -1.51 0.29
N SER A 43 9.66 -0.93 0.19
CA SER A 43 10.82 -1.30 1.02
C SER A 43 10.51 -1.19 2.51
N ALA A 44 9.81 -0.12 2.92
CA ALA A 44 9.39 0.06 4.31
C ALA A 44 8.37 -1.00 4.78
N TRP A 45 7.54 -1.51 3.88
CA TRP A 45 6.53 -2.51 4.20
C TRP A 45 7.19 -3.87 4.45
N GLU A 46 8.21 -4.21 3.67
CA GLU A 46 8.99 -5.44 3.85
C GLU A 46 9.90 -5.36 5.09
N LEU A 47 10.56 -4.21 5.31
CA LEU A 47 11.40 -3.99 6.49
C LEU A 47 10.58 -4.01 7.79
N ARG A 48 9.37 -3.43 7.76
CA ARG A 48 8.45 -3.35 8.91
C ARG A 48 7.24 -4.27 8.74
N LYS A 49 7.48 -5.49 8.28
CA LYS A 49 6.42 -6.47 7.94
C LYS A 49 5.39 -6.69 9.04
N THR A 50 5.83 -6.77 10.30
CA THR A 50 4.92 -6.94 11.45
C THR A 50 3.99 -5.75 11.60
N ASP A 51 4.50 -4.53 11.51
CA ASP A 51 3.71 -3.30 11.61
C ASP A 51 2.74 -3.15 10.43
N TYR A 52 3.19 -3.52 9.23
CA TYR A 52 2.33 -3.56 8.04
C TYR A 52 1.16 -4.54 8.22
N ILE A 53 1.41 -5.74 8.75
CA ILE A 53 0.34 -6.70 9.06
C ILE A 53 -0.59 -6.15 10.15
N ASN A 54 -0.06 -5.50 11.18
CA ASN A 54 -0.88 -4.86 12.21
C ASN A 54 -1.74 -3.72 11.64
N ALA A 55 -1.24 -2.98 10.66
CA ALA A 55 -2.01 -1.95 9.97
C ALA A 55 -3.20 -2.53 9.18
N ILE A 56 -3.05 -3.71 8.58
CA ILE A 56 -4.16 -4.45 7.96
C ILE A 56 -5.17 -4.88 9.04
N HIS A 57 -4.70 -5.42 10.16
CA HIS A 57 -5.58 -5.86 11.25
C HIS A 57 -6.36 -4.70 11.88
N ALA A 58 -5.77 -3.51 12.02
CA ALA A 58 -6.48 -2.32 12.49
C ALA A 58 -7.69 -1.97 11.61
N GLY A 59 -7.60 -2.27 10.31
CA GLY A 59 -8.68 -2.14 9.33
C GLY A 59 -9.95 -2.91 9.65
N PHE A 60 -9.88 -4.06 10.36
CA PHE A 60 -11.08 -4.79 10.80
C PHE A 60 -12.00 -3.95 11.69
N SER A 61 -11.44 -2.96 12.39
CA SER A 61 -12.19 -2.05 13.25
C SER A 61 -12.51 -0.71 12.55
N GLY A 62 -12.30 -0.63 11.23
CA GLY A 62 -12.44 0.59 10.44
C GLY A 62 -11.31 1.60 10.66
N ASN A 63 -10.23 1.23 11.36
CA ASN A 63 -9.09 2.12 11.58
C ASN A 63 -8.03 1.92 10.49
N TYR A 64 -8.10 2.73 9.44
CA TYR A 64 -7.16 2.69 8.31
C TYR A 64 -5.94 3.60 8.47
N GLU A 65 -5.87 4.42 9.52
CA GLU A 65 -4.78 5.40 9.67
C GLU A 65 -3.39 4.75 9.68
N PRO A 66 -3.16 3.60 10.35
CA PRO A 66 -1.87 2.92 10.26
C PRO A 66 -1.47 2.56 8.83
N MET A 67 -2.43 2.18 7.98
CA MET A 67 -2.14 1.88 6.56
C MET A 67 -1.93 3.17 5.76
N CYS A 68 -2.63 4.26 6.09
CA CYS A 68 -2.39 5.56 5.49
C CYS A 68 -0.94 6.02 5.69
N GLU A 69 -0.35 5.77 6.86
CA GLU A 69 1.07 6.06 7.13
C GLU A 69 2.01 5.27 6.22
N PHE A 70 1.77 3.96 6.06
CA PHE A 70 2.54 3.10 5.16
C PHE A 70 2.47 3.56 3.69
N VAL A 71 1.27 3.90 3.22
CA VAL A 71 1.08 4.39 1.84
C VAL A 71 1.74 5.75 1.64
N ARG A 72 1.62 6.67 2.60
CA ARG A 72 2.24 8.00 2.51
C ARG A 72 3.77 7.90 2.44
N ALA A 73 4.37 7.07 3.29
CA ALA A 73 5.82 6.85 3.27
C ALA A 73 6.28 6.22 1.95
N ALA A 74 5.54 5.22 1.45
CA ALA A 74 5.86 4.55 0.19
C ALA A 74 5.73 5.47 -1.03
N MET A 75 4.75 6.38 -1.01
CA MET A 75 4.52 7.35 -2.08
C MET A 75 5.62 8.40 -2.14
N VAL A 76 6.02 8.98 -0.99
CA VAL A 76 7.14 9.94 -0.93
C VAL A 76 8.43 9.31 -1.46
N ALA A 77 8.77 8.10 -0.98
CA ALA A 77 9.96 7.40 -1.46
C ALA A 77 9.88 7.02 -2.95
N GLY A 78 8.70 6.64 -3.44
CA GLY A 78 8.47 6.32 -4.86
C GLY A 78 8.65 7.54 -5.77
N ASP A 79 8.15 8.70 -5.37
CA ASP A 79 8.29 9.95 -6.11
C ASP A 79 9.75 10.46 -6.12
N ASP A 80 10.49 10.27 -5.02
CA ASP A 80 11.93 10.58 -4.96
C ASP A 80 12.72 9.74 -5.97
N ASN A 81 12.42 8.44 -6.08
CA ASN A 81 13.07 7.52 -7.04
C ASN A 81 12.80 7.87 -8.51
N LEU A 82 11.67 8.52 -8.82
CA LEU A 82 11.37 9.00 -10.18
C LEU A 82 12.16 10.25 -10.57
N ASN A 83 12.63 11.01 -9.59
CA ASN A 83 13.33 12.27 -9.79
C ASN A 83 14.86 12.12 -9.88
N GLU A 84 15.40 10.90 -9.70
CA GLU A 84 16.81 10.63 -9.96
C GLU A 84 17.09 10.51 -11.47
N PRO A 85 18.15 11.16 -12.01
CA PRO A 85 18.50 11.03 -13.41
C PRO A 85 18.98 9.61 -13.71
N ALA A 86 18.41 9.02 -14.77
CA ALA A 86 18.76 7.69 -15.29
C ALA A 86 20.23 7.56 -15.73
#